data_AF-A0A2V9M6A0-F1
#
_entry.id   AF-A0A2V9M6A0-F1
#
_cell.length_a   1.000
_cell.length_b   1.000
_cell.length_c   1.000
_cell.angle_alpha   90.00
_cell.angle_beta   90.00
_cell.angle_gamma   90.00
#
_symmetry.space_group_name_H-M   'P 1'
#
loop_
_entity.id
_entity.type
_entity.pdbx_description
1 polymer ?
#
loop_
_entity_poly.entity_id
_entity_poly.type
_entity_poly.pdbx_seq_one_letter_code
_entity_poly.pdbx_strand_id
1 'polypeptide(L)' 'MSFPLGLAAESVVVPPDNPMTEEKIKLGKRLFFEKKLSTDQSISCASCHIPEHGFSDSRQFSAG' A
#
# COMPACT_ATOMS: atom_id res chain seq x y z
N MET A 1 0.40 -17.39 -10.76
CA MET A 1 -0.07 -16.53 -9.65
C MET A 1 -1.36 -17.12 -9.11
N SER A 2 -1.41 -17.45 -7.82
CA SER A 2 -2.68 -17.72 -7.13
C SER A 2 -3.04 -16.47 -6.33
N PHE A 3 -4.30 -16.04 -6.40
CA PHE A 3 -4.78 -14.87 -5.68
C PHE A 3 -5.15 -15.23 -4.23
N PRO A 4 -4.96 -14.31 -3.27
CA PRO A 4 -5.40 -14.55 -1.90
C PRO A 4 -6.93 -14.72 -1.84
N LEU A 5 -7.39 -15.54 -0.89
CA LEU A 5 -8.81 -15.79 -0.64
C LEU A 5 -9.55 -14.45 -0.41
N GLY A 6 -10.68 -14.24 -1.10
CA GLY A 6 -11.50 -13.03 -0.97
C GLY A 6 -11.26 -11.95 -2.03
N LEU A 7 -10.24 -12.09 -2.88
CA LEU A 7 -10.04 -11.24 -4.05
C LEU A 7 -10.66 -11.92 -5.28
N ALA A 8 -11.82 -11.43 -5.73
CA ALA A 8 -12.44 -11.89 -6.97
C ALA A 8 -11.52 -11.53 -8.14
N ALA A 9 -11.15 -12.50 -8.99
CA ALA A 9 -10.22 -12.26 -10.10
C ALA A 9 -10.75 -11.19 -11.07
N GLU A 10 -12.07 -11.05 -11.13
CA GLU A 10 -12.80 -10.08 -11.94
C GLU A 10 -12.71 -8.65 -11.38
N SER A 11 -12.35 -8.49 -10.11
CA SER A 11 -12.20 -7.18 -9.45
C SER A 11 -10.83 -6.54 -9.66
N VAL A 12 -9.87 -7.27 -10.22
CA VAL A 12 -8.50 -6.80 -10.44
C VAL A 12 -8.42 -6.06 -11.76
N VAL A 13 -8.44 -4.73 -11.71
CA VAL A 13 -8.18 -3.86 -12.86
C VAL A 13 -6.73 -3.39 -12.83
N VAL A 14 -5.95 -3.78 -13.84
CA VAL A 14 -4.59 -3.24 -14.06
C VAL A 14 -4.68 -2.20 -15.18
N PRO A 15 -4.46 -0.90 -14.89
CA PRO A 15 -4.46 0.13 -15.93
C PRO A 15 -3.38 -0.15 -16.99
N PRO A 16 -3.70 0.01 -18.29
CA PRO A 16 -2.77 -0.33 -19.37
C PRO A 16 -1.51 0.56 -19.38
N ASP A 17 -1.61 1.78 -18.84
CA ASP A 17 -0.51 2.73 -18.68
C ASP A 17 0.31 2.51 -17.39
N ASN A 18 -0.17 1.65 -16.48
CA ASN A 18 0.54 1.27 -15.26
C ASN A 18 0.57 -0.26 -15.07
N PRO A 19 1.25 -0.99 -15.96
CA PRO A 19 1.38 -2.44 -15.84
C PRO A 19 2.17 -2.81 -14.57
N MET A 20 1.81 -3.94 -13.96
CA MET A 20 2.53 -4.51 -12.83
C MET A 20 3.86 -5.10 -13.29
N THR A 21 4.98 -4.63 -12.72
CA THR A 21 6.30 -5.23 -12.89
C THR A 21 6.93 -5.48 -11.51
N GLU A 22 7.88 -6.41 -11.42
CA GLU A 22 8.56 -6.67 -10.15
C GLU A 22 9.25 -5.42 -9.59
N GLU A 23 9.85 -4.61 -10.46
CA GLU A 23 10.57 -3.39 -10.09
C GLU A 23 9.60 -2.37 -9.50
N LYS A 24 8.42 -2.18 -10.13
CA LYS A 24 7.38 -1.30 -9.61
C LYS A 24 6.83 -1.78 -8.28
N ILE A 25 6.63 -3.09 -8.11
CA ILE A 25 6.17 -3.68 -6.84
C ILE A 25 7.23 -3.45 -5.74
N LYS A 26 8.51 -3.72 -6.02
CA LYS A 26 9.63 -3.51 -5.09
C LYS A 26 9.75 -2.03 -4.71
N LEU A 27 9.67 -1.12 -5.69
CA LEU A 27 9.70 0.31 -5.47
C LEU A 27 8.50 0.78 -4.64
N GLY A 28 7.28 0.41 -5.03
CA GLY A 28 6.06 0.76 -4.30
C GLY A 28 6.09 0.29 -2.85
N LYS A 29 6.56 -0.94 -2.60
CA LYS A 29 6.77 -1.45 -1.24
C LYS A 29 7.72 -0.55 -0.46
N ARG A 30 8.87 -0.15 -1.03
CA ARG A 30 9.81 0.75 -0.34
C ARG A 30 9.17 2.10 -0.01
N LEU A 31 8.49 2.71 -0.97
CA LEU A 31 7.84 4.02 -0.80
C LEU A 31 6.70 3.98 0.24
N PHE A 32 5.93 2.88 0.30
CA PHE A 32 4.85 2.71 1.27
C PHE A 32 5.32 2.83 2.74
N PHE A 33 6.56 2.41 3.01
CA PHE A 33 7.17 2.51 4.34
C PHE A 33 8.11 3.72 4.49
N GLU A 34 8.30 4.54 3.46
CA GLU A 34 9.23 5.68 3.47
C GLU A 34 8.58 6.91 4.10
N LYS A 35 9.22 7.45 5.14
CA LYS A 35 8.72 8.65 5.84
C LYS A 35 9.16 9.94 5.17
N LYS A 36 10.29 9.92 4.45
CA LYS A 36 10.82 11.11 3.76
C LYS A 36 9.88 11.70 2.71
N LEU A 37 8.81 10.98 2.36
CA LEU A 37 7.75 11.47 1.48
C LEU A 37 6.76 12.42 2.17
N SER A 38 6.65 12.41 3.51
CA SER A 38 5.85 13.42 4.22
C SER A 38 6.62 14.73 4.34
N THR A 39 5.88 15.84 4.40
CA THR A 39 6.44 17.21 4.45
C THR A 39 7.47 17.39 5.58
N ASP A 40 7.17 16.82 6.74
CA ASP A 40 8.00 16.88 7.95
C ASP A 40 8.81 15.61 8.21
N GLN A 41 8.72 14.64 7.29
CA GLN A 41 9.39 13.34 7.35
C GLN A 41 9.01 12.47 8.56
N SER A 42 7.86 12.70 9.19
CA SER A 42 7.42 11.97 10.39
C SER A 42 6.54 10.74 10.08
N ILE A 43 5.83 10.75 8.96
CA ILE A 43 4.77 9.79 8.59
C ILE A 43 5.06 9.13 7.24
N SER A 44 4.73 7.85 7.13
CA SER A 44 4.65 7.09 5.88
C SER A 44 3.24 6.55 5.69
N CYS A 45 2.92 6.00 4.51
CA CYS A 45 1.64 5.33 4.29
C CYS A 45 1.38 4.24 5.35
N ALA A 46 2.43 3.47 5.68
CA ALA A 46 2.41 2.42 6.69
C ALA A 46 2.19 2.91 8.13
N SER A 47 2.30 4.21 8.39
CA SER A 47 2.06 4.76 9.74
C SER A 47 0.57 4.73 10.11
N CYS A 48 -0.31 4.81 9.12
CA CYS A 48 -1.75 4.63 9.29
C CYS A 48 -2.24 3.30 8.70
N HIS A 49 -1.63 2.79 7.63
CA HIS A 49 -1.99 1.49 7.03
C HIS A 49 -1.11 0.35 7.55
N ILE A 50 -1.37 -0.07 8.80
CA ILE A 50 -0.50 -0.95 9.58
C ILE A 50 -0.74 -2.44 9.19
N PRO A 51 0.28 -3.20 8.72
CA PRO A 51 0.10 -4.59 8.30
C PRO A 51 -0.49 -5.50 9.39
N GLU A 52 -0.08 -5.31 10.64
CA GLU A 52 -0.55 -6.06 11.81
C GLU A 52 -2.05 -5.85 12.07
N HIS A 53 -2.62 -4.74 11.58
CA HIS A 53 -4.04 -4.40 11.68
C HIS A 53 -4.75 -4.54 10.33
N GLY A 54 -4.23 -5.38 9.43
CA GLY A 54 -4.83 -5.60 8.12
C GLY A 54 -4.73 -4.39 7.19
N PHE A 55 -3.63 -3.62 7.30
CA PHE A 55 -3.39 -2.37 6.56
C PHE A 55 -4.39 -1.25 6.87
N SER A 56 -4.95 -1.23 8.09
CA SER A 56 -5.82 -0.18 8.62
C SER A 56 -5.19 0.51 9.84
N ASP A 57 -5.68 1.70 10.18
CA ASP A 57 -5.32 2.38 11.41
C ASP A 57 -6.07 1.72 12.57
N SER A 58 -5.44 1.67 13.76
CA SER A 58 -6.11 1.24 15.00
C SER A 58 -7.01 2.33 15.59
N ARG A 59 -6.77 3.60 15.23
CA ARG A 59 -7.57 4.73 15.70
C ARG A 59 -8.85 4.83 14.88
N GLN A 60 -9.88 5.45 15.46
CA GLN A 60 -11.11 5.77 14.73
C GLN A 60 -10.85 6.67 13.52
N PHE A 61 -9.90 7.61 13.63
CA PHE A 61 -9.47 8.49 12.55
C PHE A 61 -7.95 8.61 12.50
N SER A 62 -7.40 8.67 11.29
CA SER A 62 -5.98 8.87 11.04
C SER A 62 -5.62 10.35 11.03
N ALA A 63 -4.46 10.67 11.61
CA ALA A 63 -3.81 11.99 11.48
C ALA A 63 -2.74 11.91 10.38
N GLY A 64 -3.19 11.89 9.13
CA GLY A 64 -2.33 11.81 7.95
C GLY A 64 -1.49 13.06 7.70
#